data_AF-A0A952S719-F1
#
_entry.id   AF-A0A952S719-F1
#
_cell.length_a   1.000
_cell.length_b   1.000
_cell.length_c   1.000
_cell.angle_alpha   90.00
_cell.angle_beta   90.00
_cell.angle_gamma   90.00
#
_symmetry.space_group_name_H-M   'P 1'
#
loop_
_entity.id
_entity.type
_entity.pdbx_description
1 polymer ?
#
loop_
_entity_poly.entity_id
_entity_poly.type
_entity_poly.pdbx_seq_one_letter_code
_entity_poly.pdbx_strand_id
1 'polypeptide(L)'
;MENALEKLKLLTAWETEPALTEIEVEDLLNAASIADENGNEPANDSWVPTFDLNKAAADGWLIKAARASAMTEIEPPESGIVTSQVFDNCRKMAAIYAAKCRLTVRI
;
A
#
# COMPACT_ATOMS: atom_id res chain seq x y z
N MET A 1 -17.28 5.49 -4.57
CA MET A 1 -16.51 4.32 -4.10
C MET A 1 -15.32 4.01 -5.00
N GLU A 2 -15.47 4.08 -6.33
CA GLU A 2 -14.40 3.89 -7.34
C GLU A 2 -13.12 4.72 -7.13
N ASN A 3 -13.21 5.90 -6.50
CA ASN A 3 -12.06 6.80 -6.33
C ASN A 3 -11.01 6.27 -5.31
N ALA A 4 -11.41 5.61 -4.22
CA ALA A 4 -10.48 5.21 -3.17
C ALA A 4 -9.56 4.06 -3.61
N LEU A 5 -10.14 3.06 -4.28
CA LEU A 5 -9.41 1.91 -4.83
C LEU A 5 -8.45 2.34 -5.93
N GLU A 6 -8.93 3.13 -6.90
CA GLU A 6 -8.08 3.64 -7.99
C GLU A 6 -6.96 4.55 -7.47
N LYS A 7 -7.23 5.35 -6.45
CA LYS A 7 -6.18 6.13 -5.78
C LYS A 7 -5.17 5.22 -5.10
N LEU A 8 -5.59 4.16 -4.42
CA LEU A 8 -4.67 3.21 -3.79
C LEU A 8 -3.79 2.51 -4.84
N LYS A 9 -4.35 2.09 -5.97
CA LYS A 9 -3.62 1.52 -7.12
C LYS A 9 -2.49 2.44 -7.61
N LEU A 10 -2.77 3.74 -7.69
CA LEU A 10 -1.77 4.76 -8.05
C LEU A 10 -0.68 4.93 -6.98
N LEU A 11 -1.06 4.94 -5.69
CA LEU A 11 -0.12 5.16 -4.58
C LEU A 11 0.89 4.00 -4.40
N THR A 12 0.49 2.78 -4.77
CA THR A 12 1.31 1.56 -4.67
C THR A 12 2.03 1.19 -5.97
N ALA A 13 1.84 1.97 -7.04
CA ALA A 13 2.28 1.63 -8.39
C ALA A 13 1.97 0.17 -8.72
N TRP A 14 0.69 -0.20 -8.60
CA TRP A 14 0.26 -1.59 -8.48
C TRP A 14 0.67 -2.49 -9.66
N GLU A 15 0.72 -1.98 -10.89
CA GLU A 15 1.16 -2.72 -12.09
C GLU A 15 2.68 -2.81 -12.26
N THR A 16 3.44 -1.96 -11.58
CA THR A 16 4.91 -1.97 -11.70
C THR A 16 5.49 -3.11 -10.86
N GLU A 17 6.36 -3.92 -11.46
CA GLU A 17 7.02 -5.01 -10.74
C GLU A 17 7.79 -4.51 -9.51
N PRO A 18 7.61 -5.15 -8.33
CA PRO A 18 6.74 -6.30 -8.06
C PRO A 18 5.25 -5.92 -8.09
N ALA A 19 4.46 -6.51 -8.98
CA ALA A 19 3.07 -6.12 -9.16
C ALA A 19 2.20 -6.57 -7.99
N LEU A 20 1.10 -5.86 -7.72
CA LEU A 20 0.02 -6.27 -6.81
C LEU A 20 -1.18 -6.72 -7.65
N THR A 21 -1.91 -7.72 -7.17
CA THR A 21 -3.17 -8.12 -7.80
C THR A 21 -4.30 -7.20 -7.36
N GLU A 22 -5.39 -7.15 -8.13
CA GLU A 22 -6.54 -6.32 -7.80
C GLU A 22 -7.17 -6.71 -6.46
N ILE A 23 -7.29 -8.02 -6.21
CA ILE A 23 -7.78 -8.59 -4.94
C ILE A 23 -6.94 -8.11 -3.76
N GLU A 24 -5.61 -8.09 -3.89
CA GLU A 24 -4.73 -7.61 -2.82
C GLU A 24 -4.93 -6.12 -2.53
N VAL A 25 -5.15 -5.31 -3.57
CA VAL A 25 -5.40 -3.87 -3.39
C VAL A 25 -6.77 -3.64 -2.74
N GLU A 26 -7.77 -4.43 -3.10
CA GLU A 26 -9.09 -4.42 -2.44
C GLU A 26 -8.99 -4.83 -0.96
N ASP A 27 -8.28 -5.91 -0.65
CA ASP A 27 -8.05 -6.38 0.71
C ASP A 27 -7.32 -5.35 1.56
N LEU A 28 -6.29 -4.70 1.00
CA LEU A 28 -5.56 -3.61 1.66
C LEU A 28 -6.46 -2.41 1.94
N LEU A 29 -7.34 -2.05 0.99
CA LEU A 29 -8.29 -0.96 1.18
C LEU A 29 -9.29 -1.30 2.29
N ASN A 30 -9.86 -2.51 2.26
CA ASN A 30 -10.79 -2.99 3.26
C ASN A 30 -10.16 -3.01 4.66
N ALA A 31 -8.93 -3.51 4.78
CA ALA A 31 -8.17 -3.53 6.04
C ALA A 31 -7.82 -2.14 6.57
N ALA A 32 -7.84 -1.11 5.71
CA ALA A 32 -7.60 0.27 6.07
C ALA A 32 -8.89 1.08 6.33
N SER A 33 -10.04 0.42 6.44
CA SER A 33 -11.30 1.07 6.83
C SER A 33 -11.19 1.67 8.23
N ILE A 34 -11.57 2.93 8.38
CA ILE A 34 -11.56 3.67 9.64
C ILE A 34 -12.94 4.27 9.92
N ALA A 35 -13.16 4.72 11.16
CA ALA A 35 -14.38 5.41 11.51
C ALA A 35 -14.60 6.65 10.63
N ASP A 36 -15.84 6.91 10.25
CA ASP A 36 -16.21 8.10 9.47
C ASP A 36 -16.18 9.38 10.33
N GLU A 37 -16.50 10.52 9.72
CA GLU A 37 -16.55 11.82 10.40
C GLU A 37 -17.59 11.88 11.54
N ASN A 38 -18.60 11.00 11.51
CA ASN A 38 -19.62 10.88 12.55
C ASN A 38 -19.22 9.87 13.64
N GLY A 39 -18.05 9.25 13.54
CA GLY A 39 -17.57 8.22 14.46
C GLY A 39 -18.23 6.86 14.26
N ASN A 40 -18.93 6.63 13.14
CA ASN A 40 -19.44 5.31 12.83
C ASN A 40 -18.28 4.41 12.42
N GLU A 41 -18.20 3.22 13.01
CA GLU A 41 -17.23 2.21 12.62
C GLU A 41 -17.67 1.48 11.34
N PRO A 42 -16.76 0.84 10.60
CA PRO A 42 -17.08 0.14 9.35
C PRO A 42 -18.17 -0.93 9.44
N ALA A 43 -18.44 -1.47 10.64
CA ALA A 43 -19.50 -2.43 10.89
C ALA A 43 -20.90 -1.81 11.06
N ASN A 44 -21.01 -0.48 11.11
CA ASN A 44 -22.27 0.24 11.28
C ASN A 44 -22.92 0.51 9.91
N ASP A 45 -24.22 0.24 9.77
CA ASP A 45 -24.96 0.48 8.52
C ASP A 45 -24.96 1.95 8.05
N SER A 46 -24.78 2.88 8.98
CA SER A 46 -24.68 4.32 8.70
C SER A 46 -23.27 4.79 8.37
N TRP A 47 -22.29 3.88 8.34
CA TRP A 47 -20.91 4.21 8.05
C TRP A 47 -20.75 4.70 6.61
N VAL A 48 -20.11 5.87 6.49
CA VAL A 48 -19.67 6.39 5.20
C VAL A 48 -18.27 5.84 4.89
N PRO A 49 -18.05 5.17 3.75
CA PRO A 49 -16.77 4.56 3.42
C PRO A 49 -15.59 5.53 3.56
N THR A 50 -14.79 5.32 4.61
CA THR A 50 -13.67 6.17 5.01
C THR A 50 -12.45 5.29 5.24
N PHE A 51 -11.33 5.61 4.58
CA PHE A 51 -10.16 4.74 4.53
C PHE A 51 -8.88 5.51 4.82
N ASP A 52 -7.95 4.87 5.53
CA ASP A 52 -6.56 5.35 5.64
C ASP A 52 -5.72 4.85 4.46
N LEU A 53 -5.76 5.61 3.36
CA LEU A 53 -5.02 5.29 2.15
C LEU A 53 -3.49 5.29 2.34
N ASN A 54 -2.97 6.04 3.32
CA ASN A 54 -1.53 6.03 3.58
C ASN A 54 -1.13 4.73 4.27
N LYS A 55 -1.92 4.26 5.23
CA LYS A 55 -1.73 2.95 5.84
C LYS A 55 -1.82 1.84 4.80
N ALA A 56 -2.89 1.82 3.99
CA ALA A 56 -3.05 0.82 2.93
C ALA A 56 -1.87 0.82 1.94
N ALA A 57 -1.42 2.01 1.52
CA ALA A 57 -0.28 2.13 0.61
C ALA A 57 1.02 1.62 1.26
N ALA A 58 1.25 1.93 2.55
CA ALA A 58 2.42 1.44 3.26
C ALA A 58 2.46 -0.09 3.32
N ASP A 59 1.32 -0.71 3.64
CA ASP A 59 1.17 -2.16 3.69
C ASP A 59 1.36 -2.79 2.29
N GLY A 60 0.82 -2.16 1.23
CA GLY A 60 1.05 -2.59 -0.15
C GLY A 60 2.52 -2.56 -0.58
N TRP A 61 3.26 -1.50 -0.22
CA TRP A 61 4.70 -1.43 -0.49
C TRP A 61 5.51 -2.47 0.30
N LEU A 62 5.05 -2.90 1.48
CA LEU A 62 5.68 -4.01 2.22
C LEU A 62 5.46 -5.36 1.53
N ILE A 63 4.28 -5.62 0.96
CA ILE A 63 4.03 -6.83 0.17
C ILE A 63 4.99 -6.87 -1.04
N LYS A 64 5.14 -5.74 -1.74
CA LYS A 64 6.09 -5.63 -2.85
C LYS A 64 7.53 -5.88 -2.41
N ALA A 65 7.94 -5.34 -1.25
CA ALA A 65 9.25 -5.63 -0.68
C ALA A 65 9.42 -7.14 -0.39
N ALA A 66 8.41 -7.79 0.22
CA ALA A 66 8.46 -9.22 0.48
C ALA A 66 8.64 -10.02 -0.82
N ARG A 67 7.92 -9.66 -1.90
CA ARG A 67 8.09 -10.25 -3.23
C ARG A 67 9.51 -10.06 -3.77
N ALA A 68 10.03 -8.84 -3.74
CA ALA A 68 11.39 -8.54 -4.19
C ALA A 68 12.43 -9.36 -3.40
N SER A 69 12.24 -9.55 -2.09
CA SER A 69 13.16 -10.35 -1.26
C SER A 69 13.14 -11.84 -1.57
N ALA A 70 12.04 -12.35 -2.12
CA ALA A 70 11.90 -13.75 -2.52
C ALA A 70 12.49 -14.03 -3.91
N MET A 71 12.80 -12.99 -4.69
CA MET A 71 13.43 -13.14 -6.01
C MET A 71 14.92 -13.44 -5.83
N THR A 72 15.38 -14.59 -6.31
CA THR A 72 16.80 -14.93 -6.32
C THR A 72 17.48 -14.22 -7.49
N GLU A 73 18.57 -13.49 -7.21
CA GLU A 73 19.41 -12.91 -8.26
C GLU A 73 20.15 -14.04 -8.99
N ILE A 74 19.93 -14.14 -10.31
CA ILE A 74 20.76 -14.98 -11.18
C ILE A 74 21.85 -14.08 -11.76
N GLU A 75 23.11 -14.48 -11.63
CA GLU A 75 24.27 -13.73 -12.10
C GLU A 75 24.64 -14.14 -13.54
N PRO A 76 24.83 -13.19 -14.51
CA PRO A 76 24.44 -11.79 -14.48
C PRO A 76 22.94 -11.60 -14.79
N PRO A 77 22.28 -10.59 -14.19
CA PRO A 77 20.90 -10.29 -14.52
C PRO A 77 20.84 -9.71 -15.94
N GLU A 78 20.20 -10.43 -16.86
CA GLU A 78 19.99 -9.96 -18.25
C GLU A 78 19.21 -8.63 -18.30
N SER A 79 18.43 -8.31 -17.26
CA SER A 79 17.59 -7.12 -17.17
C SER A 79 18.25 -5.91 -16.49
N GLY A 80 19.43 -6.07 -15.89
CA GLY A 80 20.12 -5.00 -15.15
C GLY A 80 19.42 -4.48 -13.88
N ILE A 81 18.26 -5.04 -13.51
CA ILE A 81 17.54 -4.69 -12.27
C ILE A 81 18.06 -5.57 -11.15
N VAL A 82 18.69 -4.93 -10.16
CA VAL A 82 19.19 -5.60 -8.96
C VAL A 82 18.05 -5.71 -7.95
N THR A 83 17.67 -6.93 -7.55
CA THR A 83 16.52 -7.18 -6.66
C THR A 83 16.67 -6.49 -5.31
N SER A 84 17.91 -6.37 -4.81
CA SER A 84 18.20 -5.63 -3.58
C SER A 84 17.85 -4.14 -3.67
N GLN A 85 18.03 -3.50 -4.83
CA GLN A 85 17.65 -2.10 -5.03
C GLN A 85 16.12 -1.93 -5.06
N VAL A 86 15.42 -2.89 -5.68
CA VAL A 86 13.94 -2.93 -5.71
C VAL A 86 13.38 -3.12 -4.31
N PHE A 87 13.96 -4.04 -3.53
CA PHE A 87 13.60 -4.26 -2.13
C PHE A 87 13.77 -2.99 -1.30
N ASP A 88 14.93 -2.34 -1.39
CA ASP A 88 15.23 -1.10 -0.66
C ASP A 88 14.29 0.03 -1.05
N ASN A 89 13.97 0.16 -2.34
CA ASN A 89 13.00 1.14 -2.80
C ASN A 89 11.61 0.89 -2.19
N CYS A 90 11.10 -0.34 -2.26
CA CYS A 90 9.81 -0.70 -1.70
C CYS A 90 9.76 -0.43 -0.19
N ARG A 91 10.83 -0.77 0.55
CA ARG A 91 10.95 -0.49 1.99
C ARG A 91 10.92 1.01 2.32
N LYS A 92 11.60 1.83 1.52
CA LYS A 92 11.58 3.30 1.66
C LYS A 92 10.20 3.87 1.39
N MET A 93 9.53 3.40 0.34
CA MET A 93 8.16 3.83 0.02
C MET A 93 7.18 3.48 1.13
N ALA A 94 7.25 2.25 1.67
CA ALA A 94 6.46 1.86 2.83
C ALA A 94 6.67 2.80 4.03
N ALA A 95 7.93 3.15 4.32
CA ALA A 95 8.26 4.06 5.42
C ALA A 95 7.71 5.47 5.21
N ILE A 96 7.77 6.01 3.98
CA ILE A 96 7.24 7.33 3.64
C ILE A 96 5.73 7.39 3.89
N TYR A 97 4.99 6.38 3.42
CA TYR A 97 3.54 6.35 3.61
C TYR A 97 3.15 6.13 5.07
N ALA A 98 3.85 5.26 5.80
CA ALA A 98 3.64 5.07 7.23
C ALA A 98 3.88 6.36 8.04
N ALA A 99 4.89 7.16 7.65
CA ALA A 99 5.17 8.44 8.31
C ALA A 99 4.04 9.48 8.10
N LYS A 100 3.40 9.49 6.92
CA LYS A 100 2.28 10.41 6.62
C LYS A 100 1.05 10.17 7.52
N CYS A 101 0.82 8.92 7.94
CA CYS A 101 -0.25 8.57 8.86
C CYS A 101 -0.07 9.23 10.26
N ARG A 102 1.17 9.55 10.67
CA ARG A 102 1.48 10.13 11.99
C ARG A 102 1.31 11.65 12.07
N LEU A 103 0.95 12.33 10.97
CA LEU A 103 0.89 13.81 10.92
C LEU A 103 -0.45 14.40 11.39
N THR A 104 -1.26 13.66 12.16
CA THR A 104 -2.40 14.25 12.86
C THR A 104 -1.91 15.12 14.01
N VAL A 105 -1.50 16.36 13.72
CA VAL A 105 -1.27 17.40 14.72
C VAL A 105 -2.63 17.80 15.27
N ARG A 106 -2.92 17.44 16.52
CA ARG A 106 -4.03 18.04 17.27
C ARG A 106 -3.54 19.37 17.82
N ILE A 107 -4.22 20.46 17.44
CA ILE A 107 -4.04 21.80 17.99
C ILE A 107 -5.00 21.97 19.17
#